data_AF-A0A318F2Z0-F1
#
_entry.id   AF-A0A318F2Z0-F1
#
_cell.length_a   1.000
_cell.length_b   1.000
_cell.length_c   1.000
_cell.angle_alpha   90.00
_cell.angle_beta   90.00
_cell.angle_gamma   90.00
#
_symmetry.space_group_name_H-M   'P 1'
#
loop_
_entity.id
_entity.type
_entity.pdbx_description
1 polymer ?
#
loop_
_entity_poly.entity_id
_entity_poly.type
_entity_poly.pdbx_seq_one_letter_code
_entity_poly.pdbx_strand_id
1 'polypeptide(L)'
;MNFRQGALALVLAGILSGCVAPAAKTAPAADANACPADNAMVQTTLYFGLSRPAGKDITAQEWQQFVDRDVTPRFRDGLTVFDARGQWLGNDGTVAREQSKAMMLIHGKEAKSEEGIEALRNTYKSRFAQESVMRVDQPVCVYF
;
A
#
# COMPACT_ATOMS: atom_id res chain seq x y z
N MET A 1 36.96 -83.48 6.63
CA MET A 1 36.12 -83.60 7.84
C MET A 1 35.35 -82.30 8.02
N ASN A 2 34.03 -82.39 7.95
CA ASN A 2 33.06 -81.31 8.11
C ASN A 2 33.04 -80.76 9.53
N PHE A 3 32.82 -79.46 9.70
CA PHE A 3 31.95 -78.95 10.75
C PHE A 3 31.12 -77.78 10.22
N ARG A 4 29.80 -77.90 10.42
CA ARG A 4 28.75 -76.97 10.00
C ARG A 4 28.50 -75.91 11.08
N GLN A 5 28.28 -74.69 10.59
CA GLN A 5 27.31 -73.65 11.03
C GLN A 5 27.10 -73.35 12.52
N GLY A 6 27.33 -72.09 12.87
CA GLY A 6 26.65 -71.39 13.96
C GLY A 6 26.51 -69.92 13.58
N ALA A 7 25.28 -69.48 13.30
CA ALA A 7 24.96 -68.10 12.95
C ALA A 7 25.02 -67.21 14.20
N LEU A 8 25.59 -66.01 14.08
CA LEU A 8 25.33 -64.93 15.02
C LEU A 8 25.20 -63.62 14.25
N ALA A 9 23.95 -63.26 13.94
CA ALA A 9 23.59 -61.95 13.42
C ALA A 9 23.68 -60.94 14.57
N LEU A 10 24.64 -60.02 14.50
CA LEU A 10 24.73 -58.86 15.39
C LEU A 10 24.36 -57.62 14.58
N VAL A 11 23.09 -57.25 14.69
CA VAL A 11 22.53 -55.96 14.28
C VAL A 11 23.09 -54.90 15.24
N LEU A 12 24.01 -54.05 14.77
CA LEU A 12 24.37 -52.80 15.46
C LEU A 12 23.63 -51.66 14.75
N ALA A 13 22.44 -51.34 15.23
CA ALA A 13 21.70 -50.15 14.82
C ALA A 13 21.45 -49.26 16.03
N GLY A 14 22.09 -48.08 16.00
CA GLY A 14 21.51 -46.81 16.40
C GLY A 14 21.42 -46.49 17.89
N ILE A 15 22.36 -45.68 18.40
CA ILE A 15 22.05 -44.62 19.37
C ILE A 15 22.98 -43.42 19.14
N LEU A 16 22.61 -42.54 18.20
CA LEU A 16 23.05 -41.14 18.21
C LEU A 16 21.86 -40.31 18.73
N SER A 17 21.67 -40.32 20.05
CA SER A 17 20.77 -39.35 20.70
C SER A 17 21.45 -37.98 20.71
N GLY A 18 21.25 -37.22 19.63
CA GLY A 18 21.55 -35.80 19.62
C GLY A 18 20.51 -35.06 20.48
N CYS A 19 20.96 -34.38 21.53
CA CYS A 19 20.12 -33.45 22.28
C CYS A 19 19.72 -32.29 21.36
N VAL A 20 18.50 -32.31 20.83
CA VAL A 20 17.90 -31.13 20.19
C VAL A 20 17.39 -30.25 21.32
N ALA A 21 18.13 -29.20 21.67
CA ALA A 21 17.62 -28.15 22.53
C ALA A 21 16.44 -27.46 21.82
N PRO A 22 15.31 -27.23 22.51
CA PRO A 22 14.21 -26.47 21.92
C PRO A 22 14.70 -25.06 21.62
N ALA A 23 14.60 -24.64 20.35
CA ALA A 23 14.85 -23.26 19.97
C ALA A 23 13.89 -22.37 20.77
N ALA A 24 14.44 -21.54 21.65
CA ALA A 24 13.69 -20.49 22.31
C ALA A 24 13.07 -19.62 21.21
N LYS A 25 11.74 -19.56 21.17
CA LYS A 25 11.04 -18.62 20.29
C LYS A 25 11.30 -17.22 20.82
N THR A 26 12.32 -16.56 20.30
CA THR A 26 12.51 -15.14 20.49
C THR A 26 11.27 -14.46 19.92
N ALA A 27 10.45 -13.85 20.78
CA ALA A 27 9.40 -12.96 20.29
C ALA A 27 10.07 -11.88 19.44
N PRO A 28 9.50 -11.50 18.28
CA PRO A 28 10.07 -10.42 17.49
C PRO A 28 10.18 -9.19 18.40
N ALA A 29 11.38 -8.62 18.48
CA ALA A 29 11.59 -7.37 19.18
C ALA A 29 10.63 -6.34 18.58
N ALA A 30 9.81 -5.71 19.42
CA ALA A 30 8.95 -4.63 18.94
C ALA A 30 9.85 -3.54 18.34
N ASP A 31 9.60 -3.15 17.09
CA ASP A 31 10.35 -2.10 16.44
C ASP A 31 10.22 -0.83 17.28
N ALA A 32 11.33 -0.37 17.86
CA ALA A 32 11.37 0.84 18.68
C ALA A 32 10.98 2.12 17.91
N ASN A 33 10.85 2.01 16.58
CA ASN A 33 10.42 3.07 15.67
C ASN A 33 8.97 2.92 15.19
N ALA A 34 8.21 1.93 15.69
CA ALA A 34 6.80 1.77 15.35
C ALA A 34 5.93 2.79 16.08
N CYS A 35 4.90 3.30 15.40
CA CYS A 35 3.92 4.18 16.03
C CYS A 35 3.19 3.46 17.17
N PRO A 36 2.89 4.14 18.29
CA PRO A 36 1.87 3.67 19.22
C PRO A 36 0.59 3.32 18.46
N ALA A 37 -0.09 2.23 18.85
CA ALA A 37 -1.24 1.71 18.10
C ALA A 37 -2.33 2.78 17.89
N ASP A 38 -2.59 3.60 18.91
CA ASP A 38 -3.61 4.66 18.89
C ASP A 38 -3.25 5.84 17.98
N ASN A 39 -1.99 5.96 17.56
CA ASN A 39 -1.48 7.02 16.71
C ASN A 39 -1.07 6.51 15.31
N ALA A 40 -1.18 5.20 15.06
CA ALA A 40 -0.73 4.57 13.83
C ALA A 40 -1.74 4.77 12.70
N MET A 41 -1.44 5.67 11.78
CA MET A 41 -2.30 6.05 10.65
C MET A 41 -1.60 5.80 9.31
N VAL A 42 -2.31 6.07 8.22
CA VAL A 42 -1.77 6.10 6.86
C VAL A 42 -1.96 7.50 6.28
N GLN A 43 -0.89 8.03 5.70
CA GLN A 43 -0.93 9.18 4.82
C GLN A 43 -1.00 8.69 3.38
N THR A 44 -2.08 9.00 2.69
CA THR A 44 -2.23 8.73 1.27
C THR A 44 -2.19 10.03 0.50
N THR A 45 -1.31 10.10 -0.50
CA THR A 45 -1.29 11.20 -1.47
C THR A 45 -1.78 10.70 -2.82
N LEU A 46 -2.82 11.35 -3.33
CA LEU A 46 -3.38 11.12 -4.65
C LEU A 46 -3.00 12.28 -5.59
N TYR A 47 -2.49 11.94 -6.77
CA TYR A 47 -2.08 12.93 -7.77
C TYR A 47 -3.03 12.88 -8.96
N PHE A 48 -3.73 14.00 -9.18
CA PHE A 48 -4.75 14.16 -10.18
C PHE A 48 -4.28 15.08 -11.29
N GLY A 49 -4.30 14.58 -12.52
CA GLY A 49 -4.13 15.39 -13.70
C GLY A 49 -5.31 16.33 -13.94
N LEU A 50 -5.04 17.50 -14.51
CA LEU A 50 -6.06 18.47 -14.90
C LEU A 50 -6.21 18.61 -16.41
N SER A 51 -5.35 17.98 -17.22
CA SER A 51 -5.51 17.98 -18.67
C SER A 51 -6.49 16.89 -19.12
N ARG A 52 -7.24 17.16 -20.18
CA ARG A 52 -8.09 16.14 -20.83
C ARG A 52 -7.45 15.68 -22.13
N PRO A 53 -7.63 14.42 -22.56
CA PRO A 53 -7.15 13.97 -23.87
C PRO A 53 -7.71 14.82 -25.02
N ALA A 54 -8.94 15.32 -24.86
CA ALA A 54 -9.58 16.25 -25.78
C ALA A 54 -10.42 17.28 -25.02
N GLY A 55 -10.50 18.50 -25.57
CA GLY A 55 -11.29 19.59 -25.01
C GLY A 55 -10.49 20.50 -24.08
N LYS A 56 -11.22 21.27 -23.27
CA LYS A 56 -10.61 22.18 -22.28
C LYS A 56 -10.10 21.38 -21.09
N ASP A 57 -9.07 21.90 -20.43
CA ASP A 57 -8.60 21.36 -19.14
C ASP A 57 -9.70 21.41 -18.07
N ILE A 58 -9.58 20.56 -17.06
CA ILE A 58 -10.45 20.49 -15.89
C ILE A 58 -10.37 21.83 -15.17
N THR A 59 -11.52 22.48 -15.07
CA THR A 59 -11.62 23.81 -14.45
C THR A 59 -11.55 23.72 -12.93
N ALA A 60 -11.20 24.83 -12.27
CA ALA A 60 -11.24 24.92 -10.81
C ALA A 60 -12.63 24.60 -10.23
N GLN A 61 -13.70 24.97 -10.94
CA GLN A 61 -15.07 24.67 -10.53
C GLN A 61 -15.38 23.16 -10.60
N GLU A 62 -15.00 22.49 -11.68
CA GLU A 62 -15.19 21.04 -11.83
C GLU A 62 -14.37 20.26 -10.81
N TRP A 63 -13.13 20.70 -10.54
CA TRP A 63 -12.31 20.16 -9.47
C TRP A 63 -13.00 20.30 -8.12
N GLN A 64 -13.47 21.50 -7.77
CA GLN A 64 -14.15 21.72 -6.49
C GLN A 64 -15.43 20.88 -6.37
N GLN A 65 -16.20 20.73 -7.45
CA GLN A 65 -17.37 19.85 -7.45
C GLN A 65 -17.01 18.38 -7.19
N PHE A 66 -15.88 17.89 -7.71
CA PHE A 66 -15.39 16.55 -7.40
C PHE A 66 -15.02 16.42 -5.92
N VAL A 67 -14.33 17.42 -5.36
CA VAL A 67 -14.01 17.45 -3.92
C VAL A 67 -15.29 17.38 -3.08
N ASP A 68 -16.23 18.28 -3.33
CA ASP A 68 -17.44 18.42 -2.51
C ASP A 68 -18.37 17.20 -2.60
N ARG A 69 -18.53 16.62 -3.80
CA ARG A 69 -19.51 15.55 -4.05
C ARG A 69 -18.95 14.15 -3.84
N ASP A 70 -17.66 13.96 -4.06
CA ASP A 70 -17.06 12.63 -4.05
C ASP A 70 -16.08 12.45 -2.90
N VAL A 71 -15.20 13.43 -2.67
CA VAL A 71 -14.12 13.29 -1.68
C VAL A 71 -14.63 13.52 -0.27
N THR A 72 -15.19 14.69 0.01
CA THR A 72 -15.60 15.10 1.37
C THR A 72 -16.60 14.13 2.01
N PRO A 73 -17.58 13.54 1.31
CA PRO A 73 -18.48 12.57 1.92
C PRO A 73 -17.81 11.28 2.40
N ARG A 74 -16.66 10.92 1.79
CA ARG A 74 -15.87 9.72 2.09
C ARG A 74 -14.79 9.99 3.14
N PHE A 75 -14.15 11.15 3.07
CA PHE A 75 -13.05 11.58 3.97
C PHE A 75 -13.45 12.85 4.71
N ARG A 76 -14.24 12.68 5.77
CA ARG A 76 -14.82 13.80 6.54
C ARG A 76 -13.86 14.37 7.58
N ASP A 77 -12.91 13.57 8.03
CA ASP A 77 -11.99 13.94 9.10
C ASP A 77 -10.94 14.96 8.65
N GLY A 78 -10.71 15.05 7.33
CA GLY A 78 -9.89 16.10 6.74
C GLY A 78 -9.20 15.67 5.45
N LEU A 79 -8.80 16.67 4.67
CA LEU A 79 -7.97 16.53 3.49
C LEU A 79 -7.17 17.82 3.27
N THR A 80 -6.04 17.74 2.61
CA THR A 80 -5.28 18.91 2.15
C THR A 80 -5.02 18.79 0.65
N VAL A 81 -5.16 19.89 -0.08
CA VAL A 81 -4.88 19.91 -1.52
C VAL A 81 -3.76 20.91 -1.80
N PHE A 82 -2.78 20.47 -2.59
CA PHE A 82 -1.68 21.29 -3.09
C PHE A 82 -1.79 21.43 -4.61
N ASP A 83 -1.48 22.62 -5.11
CA ASP A 83 -1.25 22.84 -6.53
C ASP A 83 0.09 22.21 -6.92
N ALA A 84 0.09 21.45 -8.02
CA ALA A 84 1.26 20.75 -8.52
C ALA A 84 1.38 20.89 -10.04
N ARG A 85 2.54 20.49 -10.58
CA ARG A 85 2.73 20.27 -12.01
C ARG A 85 3.40 18.93 -12.22
N GLY A 86 2.70 18.03 -12.90
CA GLY A 86 3.18 16.71 -13.22
C GLY A 86 3.99 16.69 -14.52
N GLN A 87 4.93 15.75 -14.61
CA GLN A 87 5.46 15.27 -15.87
C GLN A 87 5.52 13.75 -15.82
N TRP A 88 4.91 13.07 -16.78
CA TRP A 88 4.93 11.61 -16.85
C TRP A 88 5.10 11.15 -18.29
N LEU A 89 5.62 9.95 -18.42
CA LEU A 89 5.71 9.28 -19.70
C LEU A 89 4.33 8.72 -20.04
N GLY A 90 3.70 9.27 -21.07
CA GLY A 90 2.46 8.76 -21.62
C GLY A 90 2.66 7.40 -22.27
N ASN A 91 1.57 6.67 -22.49
CA ASN A 91 1.60 5.36 -23.15
C ASN A 91 2.11 5.40 -24.59
N ASP A 92 2.10 6.59 -25.22
CA ASP A 92 2.66 6.85 -26.54
C ASP A 92 4.18 7.10 -26.53
N GLY A 93 4.81 7.05 -25.35
CA GLY A 93 6.24 7.30 -25.17
C GLY A 93 6.62 8.78 -25.12
N THR A 94 5.66 9.70 -25.10
CA THR A 94 5.92 11.14 -24.98
C THR A 94 5.82 11.61 -23.53
N VAL A 95 6.61 12.62 -23.16
CA VAL A 95 6.50 13.22 -21.82
C VAL A 95 5.39 14.26 -21.83
N ALA A 96 4.27 13.92 -21.20
CA ALA A 96 3.19 14.85 -20.93
C ALA A 96 3.58 15.79 -19.79
N ARG A 97 3.10 17.03 -19.86
CA ARG A 97 3.26 18.04 -18.81
C ARG A 97 1.92 18.68 -18.57
N GLU A 98 1.44 18.67 -17.33
CA GLU A 98 0.15 19.28 -16.99
C GLU A 98 0.16 20.00 -15.64
N GLN A 99 -0.87 20.82 -15.44
CA GLN A 99 -1.26 21.25 -14.11
C GLN A 99 -1.91 20.08 -13.38
N SER A 100 -1.57 19.89 -12.12
CA SER A 100 -2.05 18.77 -11.32
C SER A 100 -2.52 19.24 -9.95
N LYS A 101 -3.24 18.36 -9.23
CA LYS A 101 -3.55 18.51 -7.80
C LYS A 101 -2.96 17.33 -7.05
N ALA A 102 -2.26 17.60 -5.96
CA ALA A 102 -1.87 16.57 -5.00
C ALA A 102 -2.80 16.67 -3.79
N MET A 103 -3.56 15.61 -3.52
CA MET A 103 -4.48 15.53 -2.39
C MET A 103 -3.91 14.59 -1.35
N MET A 104 -3.65 15.13 -0.16
CA MET A 104 -3.19 14.38 0.99
C MET A 104 -4.37 14.05 1.91
N LEU A 105 -4.48 12.77 2.25
CA LEU A 105 -5.46 12.21 3.17
C LEU A 105 -4.71 11.56 4.34
N ILE A 106 -5.23 11.74 5.55
CA ILE A 106 -4.80 11.00 6.74
C ILE A 106 -5.98 10.14 7.18
N HIS A 107 -5.79 8.83 7.25
CA HIS A 107 -6.87 7.89 7.59
C HIS A 107 -6.35 6.67 8.35
N GLY A 108 -7.26 5.89 8.94
CA GLY A 108 -6.91 4.64 9.58
C GLY A 108 -6.67 3.51 8.58
N LYS A 109 -6.21 2.35 9.05
CA LYS A 109 -5.85 1.19 8.19
C LYS A 109 -7.05 0.32 7.78
N GLU A 110 -8.27 0.79 8.01
CA GLU A 110 -9.49 0.04 7.70
C GLU A 110 -9.77 -0.10 6.20
N ALA A 111 -10.38 -1.24 5.82
CA ALA A 111 -10.76 -1.53 4.44
C ALA A 111 -11.69 -0.47 3.82
N LYS A 112 -12.51 0.20 4.63
CA LYS A 112 -13.40 1.28 4.18
C LYS A 112 -12.63 2.46 3.58
N SER A 113 -11.46 2.80 4.14
CA SER A 113 -10.63 3.89 3.63
C SER A 113 -9.99 3.52 2.29
N GLU A 114 -9.54 2.27 2.15
CA GLU A 114 -9.05 1.72 0.89
C GLU A 114 -10.12 1.72 -0.22
N GLU A 115 -11.32 1.21 0.10
CA GLU A 115 -12.46 1.25 -0.82
C GLU A 115 -12.83 2.68 -1.22
N GLY A 116 -12.80 3.61 -0.26
CA GLY A 116 -13.01 5.03 -0.50
C GLY A 116 -12.01 5.62 -1.48
N ILE A 117 -10.72 5.37 -1.27
CA ILE A 117 -9.64 5.86 -2.15
C ILE A 117 -9.79 5.30 -3.56
N GLU A 118 -9.99 3.99 -3.72
CA GLU A 118 -10.14 3.39 -5.05
C GLU A 118 -11.41 3.86 -5.75
N ALA A 119 -12.51 4.07 -5.02
CA ALA A 119 -13.72 4.68 -5.56
C ALA A 119 -13.45 6.09 -6.10
N LEU A 120 -12.68 6.92 -5.39
CA LEU A 120 -12.29 8.26 -5.86
C LEU A 120 -11.45 8.19 -7.13
N ARG A 121 -10.41 7.35 -7.14
CA ARG A 121 -9.53 7.17 -8.30
C ARG A 121 -10.32 6.74 -9.53
N ASN A 122 -11.22 5.75 -9.37
CA ASN A 122 -12.04 5.25 -10.47
C ASN A 122 -13.06 6.28 -10.95
N THR A 123 -13.72 6.98 -10.02
CA THR A 123 -14.67 8.05 -10.35
C THR A 123 -13.99 9.17 -11.13
N TYR A 124 -12.81 9.60 -10.70
CA TYR A 124 -12.07 10.67 -11.38
C TYR A 124 -11.62 10.26 -12.78
N LYS A 125 -11.04 9.06 -12.93
CA LYS A 125 -10.65 8.50 -14.23
C LYS A 125 -11.83 8.44 -15.20
N SER A 126 -12.97 7.92 -14.74
CA SER A 126 -14.17 7.82 -15.58
C SER A 126 -14.74 9.20 -15.94
N ARG A 127 -14.87 10.10 -14.97
CA ARG A 127 -15.49 11.42 -15.18
C ARG A 127 -14.67 12.33 -16.08
N PHE A 128 -13.35 12.29 -15.97
CA PHE A 128 -12.44 13.22 -16.65
C PHE A 128 -11.55 12.54 -17.70
N ALA A 129 -11.86 11.30 -18.05
CA ALA A 129 -11.11 10.50 -19.02
C ALA A 129 -9.59 10.46 -18.76
N GLN A 130 -9.20 10.33 -17.49
CA GLN A 130 -7.79 10.20 -17.11
C GLN A 130 -7.33 8.76 -17.27
N GLU A 131 -6.11 8.58 -17.76
CA GLU A 131 -5.47 7.26 -17.82
C GLU A 131 -5.23 6.70 -16.42
N SER A 132 -4.79 7.55 -15.48
CA SER A 132 -4.47 7.14 -14.12
C SER A 132 -4.66 8.26 -13.10
N VAL A 133 -4.71 7.86 -11.83
CA VAL A 133 -4.52 8.73 -10.67
C VAL A 133 -3.45 8.03 -9.84
N MET A 134 -2.27 8.62 -9.74
CA MET A 134 -1.17 8.05 -8.96
C MET A 134 -1.52 8.11 -7.48
N ARG A 135 -1.16 7.05 -6.76
CA ARG A 135 -1.38 6.90 -5.32
C ARG A 135 -0.05 6.56 -4.66
N VAL A 136 0.23 7.19 -3.53
CA VAL A 136 1.35 6.88 -2.65
C VAL A 136 0.82 6.75 -1.25
N ASP A 137 1.16 5.65 -0.58
CA ASP A 137 0.76 5.37 0.80
C ASP A 137 1.98 5.32 1.72
N GLN A 138 1.90 5.98 2.87
CA GLN A 138 2.96 6.00 3.87
C GLN A 138 2.37 5.75 5.27
N PRO A 139 2.90 4.78 6.05
CA PRO A 139 2.55 4.67 7.46
C PRO A 139 3.12 5.88 8.22
N VAL A 140 2.30 6.50 9.06
CA VAL A 140 2.67 7.71 9.82
C VAL A 140 2.16 7.64 11.25
N CYS A 141 2.87 8.31 12.16
CA CYS A 141 2.39 8.53 13.53
C CYS A 141 1.75 9.92 13.59
N VAL A 142 0.48 10.01 13.99
CA VAL A 142 -0.26 11.27 14.03
C VAL A 142 -0.61 11.63 15.47
N TYR A 143 -0.33 12.88 15.84
CA TYR A 143 -0.64 13.46 17.15
C TYR A 143 -1.44 14.74 16.90
N PHE A 144 -2.47 14.96 17.72
CA PHE A 144 -3.35 16.13 17.67
C PHE A 144 -3.23 16.95 18.95
#